data_AF-A0A8T4PKQ8-F1
#
_entry.id   AF-A0A8T4PKQ8-F1
#
_cell.length_a   1.000
_cell.length_b   1.000
_cell.length_c   1.000
_cell.angle_alpha   90.00
_cell.angle_beta   90.00
_cell.angle_gamma   90.00
#
_symmetry.space_group_name_H-M   'P 1'
#
loop_
_entity.id
_entity.type
_entity.pdbx_description
1 polymer ?
#
loop_
_entity_poly.entity_id
_entity_poly.type
_entity_poly.pdbx_seq_one_letter_code
_entity_poly.pdbx_strand_id
1 'polypeptide(L)'
;MEEFNKNKLKSLSPGQRIKKLKMLEEERIKEVSEIEKLIRQSVQELKTDEFAAKIAPEQRDVDISRLFGSEEERLEKTVRKELIDEGGASYIGVKEAVEDYKALQDISYASMMGTISQVQRKTLDKIGERLDTRKYVSASAEAADILVASRASLNKIRKYTRSD
;
A
#
# COMPACT_ATOMS: atom_id res chain seq x y z
N MET A 1 8.85 -7.35 36.44
CA MET A 1 8.55 -8.80 36.42
C MET A 1 9.72 -9.51 37.05
N GLU A 2 9.50 -10.21 38.17
CA GLU A 2 10.53 -11.06 38.76
C GLU A 2 10.73 -12.27 37.82
N GLU A 3 11.94 -12.43 37.29
CA GLU A 3 12.23 -13.45 36.29
C GLU A 3 11.98 -14.85 36.89
N PHE A 4 11.10 -15.64 36.26
CA PHE A 4 10.70 -16.95 36.75
C PHE A 4 11.90 -17.90 36.77
N ASN A 5 12.52 -18.06 37.95
CA ASN A 5 13.69 -18.90 38.10
C ASN A 5 13.30 -20.30 38.62
N LYS A 6 13.30 -21.28 37.72
CA LYS A 6 12.99 -22.70 37.99
C LYS A 6 13.84 -23.29 39.12
N ASN A 7 15.08 -22.81 39.31
CA ASN A 7 15.99 -23.34 40.32
C ASN A 7 15.62 -22.89 41.73
N LYS A 8 15.14 -21.64 41.90
CA LYS A 8 14.60 -21.12 43.18
C LYS A 8 13.31 -21.81 43.63
N LEU A 9 12.53 -22.38 42.70
CA LEU A 9 11.31 -23.14 43.04
C LEU A 9 11.63 -24.54 43.57
N LYS A 10 12.71 -25.15 43.09
CA LYS A 10 13.15 -26.49 43.53
C LYS A 10 13.73 -26.47 44.94
N SER A 11 14.32 -25.35 45.37
CA SER A 11 14.83 -25.18 46.73
C SER A 11 13.75 -24.93 47.79
N LEU A 12 12.50 -24.66 47.39
CA LEU A 12 11.38 -24.47 48.32
C LEU A 12 10.76 -25.81 48.73
N SER A 13 10.20 -25.84 49.95
CA SER A 13 9.39 -26.97 50.42
C SER A 13 8.16 -27.17 49.52
N PRO A 14 7.61 -28.39 49.42
CA PRO A 14 6.47 -28.67 48.53
C PRO A 14 5.27 -27.74 48.75
N GLY A 15 4.92 -27.43 50.00
CA GLY A 15 3.82 -26.51 50.33
C GLY A 15 4.09 -25.07 49.90
N GLN A 16 5.32 -24.57 50.11
CA GLN A 16 5.72 -23.23 49.67
C GLN A 16 5.79 -23.12 48.13
N ARG A 17 6.21 -24.21 47.46
CA ARG A 17 6.24 -24.30 46.00
C ARG A 17 4.84 -24.18 45.41
N ILE A 18 3.86 -24.92 45.94
CA ILE A 18 2.47 -24.85 45.49
C ILE A 18 1.89 -23.45 45.69
N LYS A 19 2.11 -22.85 46.86
CA LYS A 19 1.62 -21.49 47.14
C LYS A 19 2.19 -20.47 46.16
N LYS A 20 3.50 -20.53 45.88
CA LYS A 20 4.17 -19.62 44.93
C LYS A 20 3.69 -19.83 43.49
N LEU A 21 3.45 -21.08 43.08
CA LEU A 21 2.91 -21.39 41.75
C LEU A 21 1.48 -20.87 41.55
N LYS A 22 0.62 -20.99 42.57
CA LYS A 22 -0.74 -20.43 42.52
C LYS A 22 -0.76 -18.91 42.41
N MET A 23 0.11 -18.22 43.16
CA MET A 23 0.23 -16.76 43.06
C MET A 23 0.69 -16.33 41.66
N LEU A 24 1.69 -17.04 41.09
CA LEU A 24 2.13 -16.82 39.72
C LEU A 24 1.02 -17.07 38.69
N GLU A 25 0.22 -18.10 38.88
CA GLU A 25 -0.92 -18.41 38.02
C GLU A 25 -1.96 -17.28 38.05
N GLU A 26 -2.33 -16.79 39.24
CA GLU A 26 -3.25 -15.66 39.39
C GLU A 26 -2.71 -14.36 38.77
N GLU A 27 -1.42 -14.07 38.93
CA GLU A 27 -0.77 -12.92 38.29
C GLU A 27 -0.82 -13.03 36.75
N ARG A 28 -0.51 -14.21 36.21
CA ARG A 28 -0.59 -14.46 34.76
C ARG A 28 -2.01 -14.32 34.22
N ILE A 29 -3.03 -14.78 34.95
CA ILE A 29 -4.43 -14.62 34.55
C ILE A 29 -4.81 -13.14 34.48
N LYS A 30 -4.36 -12.32 35.43
CA LYS A 30 -4.58 -10.86 35.40
C LYS A 30 -3.88 -10.21 34.22
N GLU A 31 -2.61 -10.55 33.97
CA GLU A 31 -1.86 -10.05 32.82
C GLU A 31 -2.56 -10.37 31.50
N VAL A 32 -3.03 -11.61 31.33
CA VAL A 32 -3.77 -12.02 30.12
C VAL A 32 -5.06 -11.20 29.97
N SER A 33 -5.80 -10.97 31.05
CA SER A 33 -7.01 -10.14 31.00
C SER A 33 -6.72 -8.68 30.61
N GLU A 34 -5.63 -8.10 31.11
CA GLU A 34 -5.22 -6.74 30.76
C GLU A 34 -4.78 -6.65 29.29
N ILE A 35 -4.02 -7.64 28.81
CA ILE A 35 -3.64 -7.74 27.39
C ILE A 35 -4.88 -7.86 26.50
N GLU A 36 -5.86 -8.70 26.87
CA GLU A 36 -7.11 -8.83 26.11
C GLU A 36 -7.90 -7.50 26.06
N LYS A 37 -7.93 -6.74 27.15
CA LYS A 37 -8.57 -5.42 27.17
C LYS A 37 -7.86 -4.45 26.23
N LEU A 38 -6.52 -4.41 26.25
CA LEU A 38 -5.73 -3.58 25.34
C LEU A 38 -5.97 -3.96 23.88
N ILE A 39 -5.98 -5.26 23.55
CA ILE A 39 -6.28 -5.73 22.20
C ILE A 39 -7.67 -5.26 21.76
N ARG A 40 -8.70 -5.39 22.62
CA ARG A 40 -10.06 -4.93 22.30
C ARG A 40 -10.14 -3.43 22.08
N GLN A 41 -9.44 -2.64 22.90
CA GLN A 41 -9.36 -1.19 22.75
C GLN A 41 -8.69 -0.80 21.43
N SER A 42 -7.52 -1.39 21.12
CA SER A 42 -6.83 -1.12 19.85
C SER A 42 -7.64 -1.53 18.62
N VAL A 43 -8.40 -2.64 18.69
CA VAL A 43 -9.32 -3.03 17.61
C VAL A 43 -10.46 -2.03 17.43
N GLN A 44 -10.96 -1.44 18.52
CA GLN A 44 -11.98 -0.40 18.44
C GLN A 44 -11.42 0.91 17.86
N GLU A 45 -10.22 1.30 18.27
CA GLU A 45 -9.52 2.50 17.76
C GLU A 45 -9.25 2.40 16.25
N LEU A 46 -8.77 1.25 15.77
CA LEU A 46 -8.58 1.02 14.33
C LEU A 46 -9.88 1.17 13.53
N LYS A 47 -11.00 0.67 14.07
CA LYS A 47 -12.31 0.81 13.42
C LYS A 47 -12.79 2.26 13.39
N THR A 48 -12.52 3.02 14.45
CA THR A 48 -12.88 4.45 14.47
C THR A 48 -12.00 5.28 13.54
N ASP A 49 -10.70 4.95 13.42
CA ASP A 49 -9.77 5.63 12.52
C ASP A 49 -10.11 5.38 11.05
N GLU A 50 -10.47 4.14 10.69
CA GLU A 50 -10.97 3.81 9.35
C GLU A 50 -12.27 4.56 9.01
N PHE A 51 -13.12 4.77 10.01
CA PHE A 51 -14.37 5.50 9.83
C PHE A 51 -14.13 7.02 9.73
N ALA A 52 -13.22 7.57 10.53
CA ALA A 52 -12.79 8.96 10.45
C ALA A 52 -12.13 9.28 9.11
N ALA A 53 -11.31 8.38 8.57
CA ALA A 53 -10.70 8.52 7.24
C ALA A 53 -11.74 8.54 6.10
N LYS A 54 -12.89 7.89 6.28
CA LYS A 54 -14.00 7.88 5.29
C LYS A 54 -14.90 9.10 5.38
N ILE A 55 -15.00 9.72 6.56
CA ILE A 55 -15.87 10.89 6.80
C ILE A 55 -15.12 12.21 6.67
N ALA A 56 -13.78 12.19 6.80
CA ALA A 56 -12.95 13.36 6.58
C ALA A 56 -13.28 13.96 5.19
N PRO A 57 -13.80 15.21 5.13
CA PRO A 57 -14.07 15.85 3.86
C PRO A 57 -12.75 15.97 3.09
N GLU A 58 -12.78 15.65 1.79
CA GLU A 58 -11.63 15.88 0.91
C GLU A 58 -11.17 17.33 1.06
N GLN A 59 -10.02 17.55 1.68
CA GLN A 59 -9.40 18.87 1.72
C GLN A 59 -8.86 19.16 0.31
N ARG A 60 -9.68 19.83 -0.50
CA ARG A 60 -9.22 20.39 -1.76
C ARG A 60 -8.50 21.69 -1.45
N ASP A 61 -7.20 21.71 -1.70
CA ASP A 61 -6.43 22.94 -1.70
C ASP A 61 -7.05 23.91 -2.72
N VAL A 62 -7.57 25.02 -2.19
CA VAL A 62 -8.12 26.09 -3.03
C VAL A 62 -6.94 26.89 -3.56
N ASP A 63 -6.56 26.62 -4.80
CA ASP A 63 -5.48 27.33 -5.50
C ASP A 63 -5.90 28.78 -5.85
N ILE A 64 -5.67 29.68 -4.90
CA ILE A 64 -5.87 31.13 -5.03
C ILE A 64 -4.92 31.78 -6.05
N SER A 65 -3.87 31.08 -6.51
CA SER A 65 -2.95 31.58 -7.55
C SER A 65 -3.67 31.81 -8.89
N ARG A 66 -4.78 31.09 -9.14
CA ARG A 66 -5.63 31.28 -10.32
C ARG A 66 -6.31 32.65 -10.39
N LEU A 67 -6.43 33.35 -9.27
CA LEU A 67 -7.02 34.68 -9.19
C LEU A 67 -6.01 35.78 -9.60
N PHE A 68 -4.71 35.48 -9.57
CA PHE A 68 -3.64 36.46 -9.81
C PHE A 68 -2.74 36.10 -11.00
N GLY A 69 -2.99 34.99 -11.71
CA GLY A 69 -2.27 34.64 -12.94
C GLY A 69 -2.61 35.57 -14.10
N SER A 70 -1.59 36.12 -14.76
CA SER A 70 -1.71 37.01 -15.94
C SER A 70 -2.46 36.32 -17.10
N GLU A 71 -3.14 37.09 -17.95
CA GLU A 71 -3.89 36.56 -19.10
C GLU A 71 -3.07 35.64 -20.02
N GLU A 72 -1.75 35.86 -20.11
CA GLU A 72 -0.81 35.03 -20.88
C GLU A 72 -0.73 33.58 -20.36
N GLU A 73 -0.76 33.34 -19.05
CA GLU A 73 -0.77 31.97 -18.49
C GLU A 73 -2.09 31.24 -18.76
N ARG A 74 -3.21 31.99 -18.85
CA ARG A 74 -4.52 31.40 -19.18
C ARG A 74 -4.58 31.00 -20.64
N LEU A 75 -4.01 31.80 -21.54
CA LEU A 75 -3.88 31.48 -22.96
C LEU A 75 -2.98 30.25 -23.17
N GLU A 76 -1.82 30.18 -22.51
CA GLU A 76 -0.98 28.97 -22.56
C GLU A 76 -1.69 27.72 -22.03
N LYS A 77 -2.43 27.81 -20.93
CA LYS A 77 -3.21 26.68 -20.40
C LYS A 77 -4.32 26.26 -21.35
N THR A 78 -4.95 27.19 -22.05
CA THR A 78 -6.05 26.88 -22.98
C THR A 78 -5.50 26.22 -24.26
N VAL A 79 -4.39 26.74 -24.81
CA VAL A 79 -3.68 26.11 -25.94
C VAL A 79 -3.13 24.73 -25.56
N ARG A 80 -2.61 24.54 -24.34
CA ARG A 80 -2.21 23.22 -23.84
C ARG A 80 -3.40 22.28 -23.67
N LYS A 81 -4.58 22.77 -23.31
CA LYS A 81 -5.80 21.97 -23.16
C LYS A 81 -6.35 21.54 -24.53
N GLU A 82 -6.31 22.43 -25.52
CA GLU A 82 -6.70 22.13 -26.91
C GLU A 82 -5.70 21.18 -27.59
N LEU A 83 -4.39 21.28 -27.30
CA LEU A 83 -3.39 20.30 -27.74
C LEU A 83 -3.56 18.91 -27.11
N ILE A 84 -4.18 18.81 -25.93
CA ILE A 84 -4.52 17.53 -25.28
C ILE A 84 -5.80 16.92 -25.91
N ASP A 85 -6.74 17.75 -26.38
CA ASP A 85 -7.99 17.29 -26.99
C ASP A 85 -7.87 16.97 -28.50
N GLU A 86 -6.98 17.63 -29.25
CA GLU A 86 -6.84 17.41 -30.71
C GLU A 86 -5.57 16.61 -31.12
N GLY A 87 -4.79 16.10 -30.16
CA GLY A 87 -3.47 15.48 -30.38
C GLY A 87 -3.38 13.97 -30.14
N GLY A 88 -4.04 13.17 -30.99
CA GLY A 88 -3.77 11.76 -31.35
C GLY A 88 -3.03 10.81 -30.40
N ALA A 89 -3.72 9.76 -29.94
CA ALA A 89 -3.31 8.34 -29.86
C ALA A 89 -1.88 7.91 -29.39
N SER A 90 -1.04 8.79 -28.84
CA SER A 90 0.40 8.51 -28.67
C SER A 90 0.94 8.68 -27.25
N TYR A 91 0.14 9.19 -26.30
CA TYR A 91 0.58 9.47 -24.93
C TYR A 91 -0.20 8.65 -23.89
N ILE A 92 0.48 8.23 -22.82
CA ILE A 92 -0.15 7.56 -21.65
C ILE A 92 -0.53 8.66 -20.65
N GLY A 93 -1.82 8.75 -20.30
CA GLY A 93 -2.25 9.68 -19.26
C GLY A 93 -1.73 9.26 -17.88
N VAL A 94 -1.49 10.21 -16.96
CA VAL A 94 -1.01 9.92 -15.60
C VAL A 94 -1.91 8.89 -14.89
N LYS A 95 -3.23 8.99 -15.08
CA LYS A 95 -4.20 8.03 -14.54
C LYS A 95 -4.01 6.62 -15.11
N GLU A 96 -3.82 6.49 -16.43
CA GLU A 96 -3.56 5.20 -17.08
C GLU A 96 -2.24 4.58 -16.58
N ALA A 97 -1.19 5.40 -16.37
CA ALA A 97 0.09 4.92 -15.85
C ALA A 97 -0.03 4.39 -14.41
N VAL A 98 -0.81 5.06 -13.56
CA VAL A 98 -1.09 4.63 -12.17
C VAL A 98 -1.87 3.32 -12.16
N GLU A 99 -2.91 3.21 -12.99
CA GLU A 99 -3.73 2.00 -13.08
C GLU A 99 -2.91 0.81 -13.57
N ASP A 100 -2.03 1.02 -14.55
CA ASP A 100 -1.11 0.01 -15.05
C ASP A 100 -0.14 -0.46 -13.99
N TYR A 101 0.41 0.48 -13.21
CA TYR A 101 1.31 0.14 -12.12
C TYR A 101 0.62 -0.71 -11.05
N LYS A 102 -0.60 -0.34 -10.64
CA LYS A 102 -1.39 -1.10 -9.65
C LYS A 102 -1.71 -2.50 -10.16
N ALA A 103 -2.17 -2.62 -11.41
CA ALA A 103 -2.46 -3.91 -12.02
C ALA A 103 -1.21 -4.81 -12.08
N LEU A 104 -0.03 -4.23 -12.37
CA LEU A 104 1.24 -4.97 -12.32
C LEU A 104 1.61 -5.40 -10.90
N GLN A 105 1.40 -4.56 -9.88
CA GLN A 105 1.64 -4.96 -8.49
C GLN A 105 0.74 -6.13 -8.07
N ASP A 106 -0.55 -6.09 -8.43
CA ASP A 106 -1.51 -7.15 -8.12
C ASP A 106 -1.11 -8.47 -8.79
N ILE A 107 -0.69 -8.42 -10.07
CA ILE A 107 -0.19 -9.59 -10.80
C ILE A 107 1.14 -10.08 -10.19
N SER A 108 2.01 -9.18 -9.74
CA SER A 108 3.26 -9.54 -9.07
C SER A 108 3.01 -10.27 -7.76
N TYR A 109 2.04 -9.82 -6.96
CA TYR A 109 1.66 -10.49 -5.72
C TYR A 109 1.07 -11.87 -6.01
N ALA A 110 0.17 -11.97 -6.99
CA ALA A 110 -0.38 -13.25 -7.43
C ALA A 110 0.70 -14.23 -7.92
N SER A 111 1.71 -13.72 -8.63
CA SER A 111 2.86 -14.51 -9.10
C SER A 111 3.76 -15.01 -7.97
N MET A 112 3.82 -14.30 -6.84
CA MET A 112 4.57 -14.76 -5.66
C MET A 112 3.85 -15.88 -4.90
N MET A 113 2.52 -15.91 -4.99
CA MET A 113 1.65 -16.86 -4.29
C MET A 113 1.32 -18.11 -5.13
N GLY A 114 1.75 -18.16 -6.40
CA GLY A 114 1.51 -19.30 -7.29
C GLY A 114 1.56 -18.91 -8.76
N THR A 115 0.96 -19.76 -9.62
CA THR A 115 0.90 -19.51 -11.07
C THR A 115 -0.12 -18.42 -11.42
N ILE A 116 0.28 -17.43 -12.21
CA ILE A 116 -0.63 -16.39 -12.71
C ILE A 116 -1.69 -16.98 -13.67
N SER A 117 -2.93 -16.49 -13.54
CA SER A 117 -4.06 -16.93 -14.36
C SER A 117 -3.94 -16.48 -15.83
N GLN A 118 -4.68 -17.13 -16.75
CA GLN A 118 -4.73 -16.69 -18.15
C GLN A 118 -5.23 -15.24 -18.30
N VAL A 119 -6.15 -14.80 -17.43
CA VAL A 119 -6.64 -13.42 -17.44
C VAL A 119 -5.52 -12.46 -17.06
N GLN A 120 -4.75 -12.79 -16.02
CA GLN A 120 -3.59 -11.99 -15.59
C GLN A 120 -2.48 -11.95 -16.64
N ARG A 121 -2.22 -13.07 -17.34
CA ARG A 121 -1.27 -13.10 -18.48
C ARG A 121 -1.70 -12.16 -19.60
N LYS A 122 -2.98 -12.21 -20.01
CA LYS A 122 -3.51 -11.30 -21.05
C LYS A 122 -3.42 -9.82 -20.65
N THR A 123 -3.66 -9.52 -19.37
CA THR A 123 -3.51 -8.15 -18.84
C THR A 123 -2.04 -7.72 -18.84
N LEU A 124 -1.12 -8.61 -18.45
CA LEU A 124 0.32 -8.37 -18.48
C LEU A 124 0.82 -8.04 -19.89
N ASP A 125 0.36 -8.79 -20.89
CA ASP A 125 0.75 -8.59 -22.29
C ASP A 125 0.23 -7.25 -22.84
N LYS A 126 -1.04 -6.92 -22.57
CA LYS A 126 -1.63 -5.63 -22.97
C LYS A 126 -0.90 -4.44 -22.35
N ILE A 127 -0.55 -4.52 -21.07
CA ILE A 127 0.23 -3.47 -20.40
C ILE A 127 1.63 -3.37 -21.01
N GLY A 128 2.26 -4.51 -21.29
CA GLY A 128 3.57 -4.57 -21.96
C GLY A 128 3.56 -3.90 -23.33
N GLU A 129 2.61 -4.26 -24.20
CA GLU A 129 2.45 -3.65 -25.52
C GLU A 129 2.24 -2.15 -25.43
N ARG A 130 1.43 -1.68 -24.49
CA ARG A 130 1.18 -0.24 -24.29
C ARG A 130 2.43 0.51 -23.82
N LEU A 131 3.21 -0.08 -22.92
CA LEU A 131 4.47 0.49 -22.42
C LEU A 131 5.59 0.49 -23.47
N ASP A 132 5.55 -0.44 -24.43
CA ASP A 132 6.55 -0.59 -25.49
C ASP A 132 6.22 0.25 -26.75
N THR A 133 4.94 0.46 -27.07
CA THR A 133 4.50 1.13 -28.31
C THR A 133 4.33 2.65 -28.21
N ARG A 134 3.98 3.19 -27.03
CA ARG A 134 3.72 4.63 -26.88
C ARG A 134 5.01 5.42 -26.61
N LYS A 135 5.22 6.52 -27.35
CA LYS A 135 6.40 7.40 -27.19
C LYS A 135 6.23 8.29 -25.95
N TYR A 136 7.29 8.38 -25.15
CA TYR A 136 7.28 9.04 -23.86
C TYR A 136 7.60 10.53 -24.02
N VAL A 137 6.59 11.38 -23.81
CA VAL A 137 6.78 12.80 -23.49
C VAL A 137 6.13 12.98 -22.12
N SER A 138 6.92 12.90 -21.05
CA SER A 138 6.38 13.05 -19.70
C SER A 138 5.95 14.50 -19.49
N ALA A 139 4.65 14.73 -19.30
CA ALA A 139 4.13 16.05 -18.92
C ALA A 139 4.45 16.42 -17.46
N SER A 140 4.92 15.47 -16.63
CA SER A 140 5.36 15.69 -15.24
C SER A 140 6.34 14.61 -14.76
N ALA A 141 7.18 14.95 -13.76
CA ALA A 141 8.15 14.03 -13.16
C ALA A 141 7.49 12.78 -12.52
N GLU A 142 6.32 12.95 -11.91
CA GLU A 142 5.55 11.87 -11.28
C GLU A 142 5.14 10.77 -12.28
N ALA A 143 4.75 11.15 -13.50
CA ALA A 143 4.40 10.20 -14.54
C ALA A 143 5.63 9.38 -14.98
N ALA A 144 6.81 9.99 -15.00
CA ALA A 144 8.06 9.31 -15.36
C ALA A 144 8.44 8.26 -14.32
N ASP A 145 8.34 8.59 -13.03
CA ASP A 145 8.66 7.67 -11.94
C ASP A 145 7.74 6.44 -11.95
N ILE A 146 6.44 6.65 -12.14
CA ILE A 146 5.45 5.56 -12.20
C ILE A 146 5.71 4.65 -13.40
N LEU A 147 6.10 5.19 -14.55
CA LEU A 147 6.40 4.40 -15.75
C LEU A 147 7.67 3.57 -15.59
N VAL A 148 8.71 4.12 -14.98
CA VAL A 148 9.93 3.38 -14.64
C VAL A 148 9.60 2.25 -13.67
N ALA A 149 8.78 2.52 -12.66
CA ALA A 149 8.32 1.50 -11.70
C ALA A 149 7.49 0.40 -12.39
N SER A 150 6.58 0.75 -13.31
CA SER A 150 5.79 -0.20 -14.10
C SER A 150 6.67 -1.10 -14.95
N ARG A 151 7.68 -0.56 -15.65
CA ARG A 151 8.64 -1.36 -16.43
C ARG A 151 9.45 -2.31 -15.56
N ALA A 152 9.90 -1.85 -14.40
CA ALA A 152 10.64 -2.68 -13.44
C ALA A 152 9.77 -3.84 -12.92
N SER A 153 8.50 -3.57 -12.59
CA SER A 153 7.53 -4.59 -12.16
C SER A 153 7.24 -5.59 -13.27
N LEU A 154 6.98 -5.13 -14.51
CA LEU A 154 6.75 -5.99 -15.67
C LEU A 154 7.93 -6.95 -15.89
N ASN A 155 9.16 -6.44 -15.82
CA ASN A 155 10.37 -7.27 -15.99
C ASN A 155 10.54 -8.30 -14.87
N LYS A 156 10.25 -7.93 -13.61
CA LYS A 156 10.26 -8.89 -12.50
C LYS A 156 9.24 -10.00 -12.74
N ILE A 157 8.00 -9.66 -13.06
CA ILE A 157 6.94 -10.65 -13.30
C ILE A 157 7.35 -11.59 -14.43
N ARG A 158 7.82 -11.06 -15.57
CA ARG A 158 8.29 -11.87 -16.71
C ARG A 158 9.44 -12.80 -16.33
N LYS A 159 10.38 -12.36 -15.48
CA LYS A 159 11.51 -13.19 -15.03
C LYS A 159 11.04 -14.36 -14.16
N TYR A 160 10.13 -14.11 -13.22
CA TYR A 160 9.63 -15.14 -12.31
C TYR A 160 8.57 -16.06 -12.93
N THR A 161 7.93 -15.65 -14.03
CA THR A 161 6.90 -16.46 -14.73
C THR A 161 7.43 -17.21 -15.96
N ARG A 162 8.65 -16.91 -16.43
CA ARG A 162 9.37 -17.66 -17.49
C ARG A 162 10.28 -18.77 -16.96
N SER A 163 10.38 -18.95 -15.64
CA SER A 163 11.27 -19.96 -15.02
C SER A 163 10.61 -21.34 -14.89
N ASP A 164 9.47 -21.57 -15.56
CA ASP A 164 8.84 -22.88 -15.79
C ASP A 164 8.94 -23.28 -17.26
#